data_AF-A0A0D8BTF9-F1
#
_entry.id   AF-A0A0D8BTF9-F1
#
_cell.length_a   1.000
_cell.length_b   1.000
_cell.length_c   1.000
_cell.angle_alpha   90.00
_cell.angle_beta   90.00
_cell.angle_gamma   90.00
#
_symmetry.space_group_name_H-M   'P 1'
#
loop_
_entity.id
_entity.type
_entity.pdbx_description
1 polymer ?
#
loop_
_entity_poly.entity_id
_entity_poly.type
_entity_poly.pdbx_seq_one_letter_code
_entity_poly.pdbx_strand_id
1 'polypeptide(L)'
;MHDKRDLGARLAVFYRGMAEWVEQNRKYFPLPFHEESRDQLLACLYMRKHMPSDLREAMEDAGWRVEGQEAHLIDAIEQVLAYLRTPVDGGWELRKMTRKEAKQLLHKRAEAVFGSPSSVRPTRIMVTMDETWVDEPGLIELLLLYGMDIARINCAYGSPETWEALVSIIRQAEKQLEPQLQARRCRIYMDLPGPKIRVDRLAVDAGPMKLSVKKNQYGEAMEPIVGLISFSSSPPPSLFPRDVSFLWQLTAEDGAAVREGDELLFSDVRGKKRKLRVTEQIAPSCFKVLLSRTAYVQKGLKLRRGSASFTLSSVWFIPMKAFVTVGTPLYIYFDDAAFMVAHGGSGVKMTTTLAKAWRNVRAGDRLYLNDGQIVARVVKVHERHVEAKVVSDGGKRKAIKQGTGIHLPDSFLHLTVPPLTDRDLEWIPFIARWADIVGLSFVQTPYDLRKLYHLLAEQGAGSLPVIAKIETRAAFHNFIRILLEGLKLPAFGVMIARGDLALEIGFEHLAAAQNDILALCRAAHIPVIWATQVLEQMAKKGIPSRAEISDVFLGKQAQCIMLNKGRHIAEAVRLLAVLLEKEERQSGSLAMPKIDGERTNLFHLWEDEG
;
A
#
# COMPACT_ATOMS: atom_id res chain seq x y z
N MET A 1 21.27 -9.82 -48.28
CA MET A 1 21.25 -8.39 -48.70
C MET A 1 19.83 -7.90 -48.99
N HIS A 2 18.95 -8.72 -49.59
CA HIS A 2 17.56 -8.35 -49.88
C HIS A 2 16.72 -8.11 -48.61
N ASP A 3 16.87 -8.99 -47.61
CA ASP A 3 16.15 -8.95 -46.34
C ASP A 3 16.43 -7.69 -45.49
N LYS A 4 17.70 -7.27 -45.40
CA LYS A 4 18.08 -6.04 -44.68
C LYS A 4 17.53 -4.75 -45.30
N ARG A 5 17.38 -4.70 -46.63
CA ARG A 5 16.82 -3.52 -47.33
C ARG A 5 15.30 -3.44 -47.14
N ASP A 6 14.63 -4.58 -47.18
CA ASP A 6 13.19 -4.67 -46.88
C ASP A 6 12.88 -4.25 -45.44
N LEU A 7 13.61 -4.83 -44.47
CA LEU A 7 13.50 -4.47 -43.06
C LEU A 7 13.73 -2.97 -42.83
N GLY A 8 14.78 -2.41 -43.44
CA GLY A 8 15.08 -0.98 -43.36
C GLY A 8 13.94 -0.12 -43.89
N ALA A 9 13.39 -0.45 -45.07
CA ALA A 9 12.29 0.30 -45.66
C ALA A 9 11.00 0.24 -44.81
N ARG A 10 10.64 -0.95 -44.31
CA ARG A 10 9.47 -1.15 -43.43
C ARG A 10 9.63 -0.41 -42.11
N LEU A 11 10.81 -0.49 -41.48
CA LEU A 11 11.11 0.23 -40.25
C LEU A 11 11.11 1.75 -40.46
N ALA A 12 11.63 2.24 -41.59
CA ALA A 12 11.60 3.66 -41.91
C ALA A 12 10.17 4.16 -42.04
N VAL A 13 9.31 3.47 -42.80
CA VAL A 13 7.87 3.80 -42.90
C VAL A 13 7.22 3.86 -41.52
N PHE A 14 7.47 2.86 -40.68
CA PHE A 14 6.97 2.82 -39.31
C PHE A 14 7.45 4.01 -38.47
N TYR A 15 8.74 4.33 -38.53
CA TYR A 15 9.35 5.43 -37.80
C TYR A 15 8.76 6.78 -38.22
N ARG A 16 8.51 7.02 -39.52
CA ARG A 16 7.86 8.26 -39.99
C ARG A 16 6.47 8.42 -39.40
N GLY A 17 5.65 7.36 -39.44
CA GLY A 17 4.32 7.37 -38.84
C GLY A 17 4.36 7.64 -37.34
N MET A 18 5.37 7.10 -36.64
CA MET A 18 5.61 7.41 -35.23
C MET A 18 5.97 8.87 -35.02
N ALA A 19 6.91 9.41 -35.81
CA ALA A 19 7.39 10.78 -35.67
C ALA A 19 6.27 11.81 -35.91
N GLU A 20 5.52 11.64 -37.00
CA GLU A 20 4.36 12.48 -37.32
C GLU A 20 3.30 12.41 -36.20
N TRP A 21 3.01 11.21 -35.69
CA TRP A 21 2.05 11.04 -34.60
C TRP A 21 2.51 11.72 -33.31
N VAL A 22 3.79 11.56 -32.94
CA VAL A 22 4.36 12.22 -31.77
C VAL A 22 4.22 13.73 -31.89
N GLU A 23 4.65 14.31 -33.01
CA GLU A 23 4.57 15.75 -33.28
C GLU A 23 3.14 16.30 -33.20
N GLN A 24 2.19 15.63 -33.86
CA GLN A 24 0.77 16.00 -33.82
C GLN A 24 0.18 15.96 -32.40
N ASN A 25 0.70 15.08 -31.54
CA ASN A 25 0.19 14.89 -30.18
C ASN A 25 0.85 15.80 -29.14
N ARG A 26 2.02 16.42 -29.44
CA ARG A 26 2.70 17.34 -28.51
C ARG A 26 1.80 18.47 -28.01
N LYS A 27 0.98 19.03 -28.91
CA LYS A 27 0.07 20.15 -28.61
C LYS A 27 -0.97 19.81 -27.52
N TYR A 28 -1.31 18.54 -27.34
CA TYR A 28 -2.23 18.09 -26.29
C TYR A 28 -1.56 17.91 -24.93
N PHE A 29 -0.22 17.87 -24.91
CA PHE A 29 0.59 17.66 -23.71
C PHE A 29 1.75 18.66 -23.66
N PRO A 30 1.44 19.97 -23.54
CA PRO A 30 2.47 20.99 -23.40
C PRO A 30 3.19 20.80 -22.06
N LEU A 31 4.53 20.83 -22.13
CA LEU A 31 5.39 20.80 -20.95
C LEU A 31 6.34 22.00 -20.98
N PRO A 32 6.55 22.68 -19.84
CA PRO A 32 7.52 23.77 -19.75
C PRO A 32 8.98 23.28 -19.76
N PHE A 33 9.19 22.00 -19.43
CA PHE A 33 10.49 21.32 -19.39
C PHE A 33 10.25 19.81 -19.58
N HIS A 34 11.30 19.01 -19.80
CA HIS A 34 11.22 17.55 -19.98
C HIS A 34 10.53 17.07 -21.28
N GLU A 35 10.64 17.86 -22.35
CA GLU A 35 10.09 17.51 -23.67
C GLU A 35 10.62 16.16 -24.19
N GLU A 36 11.88 15.87 -23.92
CA GLU A 36 12.55 14.62 -24.26
C GLU A 36 11.89 13.39 -23.62
N SER A 37 11.41 13.54 -22.37
CA SER A 37 10.68 12.47 -21.68
C SER A 37 9.27 12.29 -22.23
N ARG A 38 8.59 13.38 -22.62
CA ARG A 38 7.26 13.31 -23.26
C ARG A 38 7.36 12.61 -24.60
N ASP A 39 8.26 13.06 -25.46
CA ASP A 39 8.38 12.53 -26.81
C ASP A 39 8.74 11.04 -26.78
N GLN A 40 9.64 10.66 -25.87
CA GLN A 40 9.99 9.26 -25.64
C GLN A 40 8.80 8.42 -25.15
N LEU A 41 7.99 8.94 -24.22
CA LEU A 41 6.78 8.28 -23.75
C LEU A 41 5.75 8.10 -24.87
N LEU A 42 5.53 9.14 -25.68
CA LEU A 42 4.63 9.11 -26.83
C LEU A 42 5.11 8.11 -27.90
N ALA A 43 6.41 8.10 -28.21
CA ALA A 43 7.01 7.13 -29.13
C ALA A 43 6.81 5.69 -28.63
N CYS A 44 7.02 5.44 -27.33
CA CYS A 44 6.78 4.13 -26.72
C CYS A 44 5.31 3.69 -26.83
N LEU A 45 4.36 4.61 -26.70
CA LEU A 45 2.93 4.33 -26.86
C LEU A 45 2.56 3.99 -28.30
N TYR A 46 3.05 4.78 -29.25
CA TYR A 46 2.84 4.52 -30.67
C TYR A 46 3.36 3.13 -31.03
N MET A 47 4.58 2.81 -30.60
CA MET A 47 5.20 1.52 -30.84
C MET A 47 4.37 0.35 -30.29
N ARG A 48 3.93 0.44 -29.03
CA ARG A 48 3.11 -0.63 -28.42
C ARG A 48 1.77 -0.84 -29.13
N LYS A 49 1.18 0.22 -29.68
CA LYS A 49 -0.14 0.16 -30.31
C LYS A 49 -0.10 -0.21 -31.79
N HIS A 50 0.92 0.23 -32.51
CA HIS A 50 0.93 0.22 -33.97
C HIS A 50 2.00 -0.67 -34.58
N MET A 51 2.99 -1.16 -33.81
CA MET A 51 4.07 -1.96 -34.37
C MET A 51 3.54 -3.32 -34.86
N PRO A 52 3.62 -3.62 -36.18
CA PRO A 52 3.20 -4.90 -36.72
C PRO A 52 4.03 -6.06 -36.14
N SER A 53 3.42 -7.21 -35.91
CA SER A 53 4.10 -8.39 -35.35
C SER A 53 5.20 -8.89 -36.28
N ASP A 54 4.96 -8.91 -37.59
CA ASP A 54 5.90 -9.29 -38.63
C ASP A 54 7.11 -8.35 -38.72
N LEU A 55 6.94 -7.06 -38.39
CA LEU A 55 8.06 -6.11 -38.32
C LEU A 55 8.88 -6.34 -37.04
N ARG A 56 8.22 -6.62 -35.93
CA ARG A 56 8.89 -6.95 -34.65
C ARG A 56 9.71 -8.22 -34.77
N GLU A 57 9.13 -9.28 -35.32
CA GLU A 57 9.81 -10.55 -35.58
C GLU A 57 11.03 -10.34 -36.49
N ALA A 58 10.87 -9.62 -37.60
CA ALA A 58 11.99 -9.32 -38.50
C ALA A 58 13.11 -8.50 -37.83
N MET A 59 12.79 -7.60 -36.89
CA MET A 59 13.80 -6.89 -36.10
C MET A 59 14.53 -7.85 -35.14
N GLU A 60 13.81 -8.74 -34.48
CA GLU A 60 14.37 -9.72 -33.54
C GLU A 60 15.26 -10.74 -34.26
N ASP A 61 14.84 -11.24 -35.42
CA ASP A 61 15.63 -12.12 -36.29
C ASP A 61 16.92 -11.43 -36.77
N ALA A 62 16.87 -10.11 -36.97
CA ALA A 62 18.04 -9.29 -37.27
C ALA A 62 18.91 -8.97 -36.02
N GLY A 63 18.57 -9.51 -34.85
CA GLY A 63 19.30 -9.35 -33.59
C GLY A 63 18.94 -8.10 -32.80
N TRP A 64 17.87 -7.39 -33.16
CA TRP A 64 17.46 -6.14 -32.52
C TRP A 64 16.24 -6.34 -31.63
N ARG A 65 16.44 -6.13 -30.33
CA ARG A 65 15.35 -6.18 -29.35
C ARG A 65 14.86 -4.79 -28.99
N VAL A 66 13.55 -4.64 -29.08
CA VAL A 66 12.82 -3.42 -28.69
C VAL A 66 12.62 -3.34 -27.18
N GLU A 67 12.34 -4.47 -26.53
CA GLU A 67 12.12 -4.54 -25.10
C GLU A 67 13.37 -4.10 -24.31
N GLY A 68 13.18 -3.28 -23.27
CA GLY A 68 14.27 -2.72 -22.47
C GLY A 68 14.96 -1.50 -23.07
N GLN A 69 14.58 -1.07 -24.29
CA GLN A 69 15.06 0.18 -24.90
C GLN A 69 14.11 1.36 -24.65
N GLU A 70 13.11 1.21 -23.78
CA GLU A 70 12.01 2.18 -23.67
C GLU A 70 12.47 3.58 -23.25
N ALA A 71 13.63 3.72 -22.62
CA ALA A 71 14.18 5.01 -22.21
C ALA A 71 14.84 5.81 -23.36
N HIS A 72 15.18 5.18 -24.48
CA HIS A 72 15.90 5.84 -25.59
C HIS A 72 15.47 5.28 -26.96
N LEU A 73 14.21 4.89 -27.07
CA LEU A 73 13.66 4.20 -28.25
C LEU A 73 13.88 4.98 -29.54
N ILE A 74 13.70 6.30 -29.52
CA ILE A 74 13.85 7.13 -30.72
C ILE A 74 15.28 7.01 -31.26
N ASP A 75 16.28 7.22 -30.39
CA ASP A 75 17.71 7.05 -30.73
C ASP A 75 18.04 5.61 -31.12
N ALA A 76 17.47 4.61 -30.45
CA ALA A 76 17.69 3.20 -30.76
C ALA A 76 17.18 2.85 -32.17
N ILE A 77 15.97 3.27 -32.55
CA ILE A 77 15.43 3.00 -33.89
C ILE A 77 16.26 3.73 -34.96
N GLU A 78 16.66 4.98 -34.71
CA GLU A 78 17.51 5.72 -35.64
C GLU A 78 18.88 5.06 -35.84
N GLN A 79 19.49 4.51 -34.78
CA GLN A 79 20.74 3.73 -34.88
C GLN A 79 20.57 2.47 -35.72
N VAL A 80 19.44 1.77 -35.59
CA VAL A 80 19.11 0.61 -36.44
C VAL A 80 18.97 1.04 -37.90
N LEU A 81 18.23 2.11 -38.18
CA LEU A 81 18.04 2.63 -39.53
C LEU A 81 19.37 3.08 -40.16
N ALA A 82 20.23 3.74 -39.38
CA ALA A 82 21.59 4.09 -39.80
C ALA A 82 22.44 2.85 -40.12
N TYR A 83 22.38 1.80 -39.28
CA TYR A 83 23.06 0.54 -39.52
C TYR A 83 22.56 -0.18 -40.79
N LEU A 84 21.26 -0.13 -41.04
CA LEU A 84 20.63 -0.64 -42.26
C LEU A 84 20.86 0.26 -43.49
N ARG A 85 21.56 1.40 -43.33
CA ARG A 85 21.81 2.41 -44.36
C ARG A 85 20.53 2.91 -45.02
N THR A 86 19.46 3.01 -44.22
CA THR A 86 18.17 3.53 -44.67
C THR A 86 17.99 4.95 -44.15
N PRO A 87 18.11 5.97 -45.02
CA PRO A 87 17.87 7.35 -44.62
C PRO A 87 16.39 7.52 -44.25
N VAL A 88 16.14 8.38 -43.26
CA VAL A 88 14.80 8.83 -42.91
C VAL A 88 14.75 10.32 -43.12
N ASP A 89 14.10 10.74 -44.19
CA ASP A 89 13.84 12.15 -44.43
C ASP A 89 12.54 12.55 -43.73
N GLY A 90 12.61 13.60 -42.93
CA GLY A 90 11.47 14.17 -42.23
C GLY A 90 11.83 15.51 -41.61
N GLY A 91 10.98 16.51 -41.80
CA GLY A 91 11.12 17.83 -41.18
C GLY A 91 10.71 17.87 -39.71
N TRP A 92 10.63 16.72 -39.02
CA TRP A 92 10.17 16.62 -37.64
C TRP A 92 11.34 16.79 -36.67
N GLU A 93 11.18 17.66 -35.68
CA GLU A 93 12.19 17.86 -34.64
C GLU A 93 11.89 16.99 -33.42
N LEU A 94 12.15 15.68 -33.48
CA LEU A 94 11.99 14.78 -32.33
C LEU A 94 13.08 15.04 -31.27
N ARG A 95 12.67 15.23 -30.01
CA ARG A 95 13.61 15.26 -28.88
C ARG A 95 14.01 13.82 -28.55
N LYS A 96 15.24 13.45 -28.88
CA LYS A 96 15.80 12.12 -28.60
C LYS A 96 16.89 12.20 -27.52
N MET A 97 17.16 11.07 -26.90
CA MET A 97 18.25 10.89 -25.94
C MET A 97 18.97 9.61 -26.23
N THR A 98 20.29 9.61 -26.08
CA THR A 98 21.10 8.40 -26.07
C THR A 98 20.83 7.57 -24.83
N ARG A 99 21.18 6.27 -24.87
CA ARG A 99 21.13 5.39 -23.71
C ARG A 99 21.86 5.95 -22.48
N LYS A 100 22.99 6.62 -22.70
CA LYS A 100 23.82 7.19 -21.63
C LYS A 100 23.10 8.37 -20.97
N GLU A 101 22.57 9.29 -21.78
CA GLU A 101 21.82 10.46 -21.30
C GLU A 101 20.55 10.04 -20.56
N ALA A 102 19.78 9.10 -21.12
CA ALA A 102 18.60 8.54 -20.49
C ALA A 102 18.89 7.98 -19.09
N LYS A 103 19.98 7.20 -18.96
CA LYS A 103 20.41 6.64 -17.67
C LYS A 103 20.82 7.74 -16.67
N GLN A 104 21.54 8.76 -17.14
CA GLN A 104 21.95 9.90 -16.30
C GLN A 104 20.75 10.73 -15.84
N LEU A 105 19.77 10.96 -16.72
CA LEU A 105 18.54 11.69 -16.40
C LEU A 105 17.72 10.96 -15.34
N LEU A 106 17.50 9.65 -15.51
CA LEU A 106 16.78 8.84 -14.53
C LEU A 106 17.52 8.83 -13.19
N HIS A 107 18.86 8.74 -13.19
CA HIS A 107 19.66 8.82 -11.98
C HIS A 107 19.50 10.16 -11.25
N LYS A 108 19.61 11.28 -11.98
CA LYS A 108 19.44 12.63 -11.45
C LYS A 108 18.05 12.82 -10.84
N ARG A 109 17.00 12.36 -11.53
CA ARG A 109 15.62 12.44 -11.02
C ARG A 109 15.41 11.53 -9.80
N ALA A 110 15.95 10.32 -9.80
CA ALA A 110 15.91 9.44 -8.65
C ALA A 110 16.61 10.05 -7.43
N GLU A 111 17.71 10.77 -7.62
CA GLU A 111 18.39 11.49 -6.54
C GLU A 111 17.59 12.70 -6.05
N ALA A 112 16.98 13.47 -6.96
CA ALA A 112 16.12 14.60 -6.59
C ALA A 112 14.91 14.15 -5.75
N VAL A 113 14.36 12.97 -6.03
CA VAL A 113 13.20 12.43 -5.30
C VAL A 113 13.62 11.65 -4.06
N PHE A 114 14.54 10.69 -4.18
CA PHE A 114 14.87 9.73 -3.12
C PHE A 114 16.14 10.06 -2.32
N GLY A 115 16.86 11.13 -2.67
CA GLY A 115 18.19 11.42 -2.13
C GLY A 115 19.30 10.58 -2.76
N SER A 116 20.55 10.92 -2.45
CA SER A 116 21.74 10.27 -3.03
C SER A 116 21.80 8.77 -2.68
N PRO A 117 22.23 7.90 -3.61
CA PRO A 117 22.37 6.48 -3.32
C PRO A 117 23.59 6.21 -2.44
N SER A 118 23.64 5.01 -1.86
CA SER A 118 24.90 4.51 -1.30
C SER A 118 25.95 4.26 -2.39
N SER A 119 27.23 4.24 -2.01
CA SER A 119 28.33 3.85 -2.90
C SER A 119 28.20 2.41 -3.41
N VAL A 120 27.73 1.51 -2.53
CA VAL A 120 27.64 0.05 -2.77
C VAL A 120 26.41 -0.40 -3.55
N ARG A 121 25.28 0.29 -3.46
CA ARG A 121 24.02 -0.04 -4.17
C ARG A 121 23.30 1.19 -4.74
N PRO A 122 22.80 1.14 -5.99
CA PRO A 122 22.06 2.25 -6.61
C PRO A 122 20.59 2.32 -6.19
N THR A 123 19.97 1.19 -5.83
CA THR A 123 18.55 1.12 -5.44
C THR A 123 18.40 1.46 -3.96
N ARG A 124 17.47 2.38 -3.64
CA ARG A 124 17.21 2.81 -2.26
C ARG A 124 16.32 1.82 -1.51
N ILE A 125 16.44 1.78 -0.19
CA ILE A 125 15.59 0.99 0.71
C ILE A 125 14.69 1.94 1.49
N MET A 126 13.39 1.80 1.28
CA MET A 126 12.36 2.46 2.06
C MET A 126 11.82 1.48 3.11
N VAL A 127 11.67 1.92 4.36
CA VAL A 127 11.09 1.11 5.43
C VAL A 127 9.88 1.81 6.01
N THR A 128 8.76 1.10 6.15
CA THR A 128 7.57 1.63 6.83
C THR A 128 7.77 1.64 8.33
N MET A 129 7.67 2.81 8.96
CA MET A 129 7.79 3.00 10.39
C MET A 129 6.55 2.49 11.14
N ASP A 130 6.75 1.92 12.32
CA ASP A 130 5.68 1.62 13.28
C ASP A 130 5.56 2.73 14.32
N GLU A 131 4.33 3.10 14.68
CA GLU A 131 4.05 4.10 15.72
C GLU A 131 4.58 3.68 17.09
N THR A 132 4.72 2.37 17.31
CA THR A 132 5.27 1.81 18.55
C THR A 132 6.79 1.93 18.65
N TRP A 133 7.51 2.25 17.58
CA TRP A 133 8.98 2.34 17.59
C TRP A 133 9.50 3.66 18.17
N VAL A 134 8.61 4.56 18.59
CA VAL A 134 8.99 5.76 19.35
C VAL A 134 9.76 5.38 20.63
N ASP A 135 9.46 4.23 21.21
CA ASP A 135 10.12 3.73 22.42
C ASP A 135 11.29 2.77 22.12
N GLU A 136 11.69 2.63 20.85
CA GLU A 136 12.74 1.69 20.40
C GLU A 136 13.84 2.38 19.54
N PRO A 137 14.54 3.42 20.06
CA PRO A 137 15.53 4.17 19.27
C PRO A 137 16.66 3.30 18.70
N GLY A 138 17.11 2.28 19.43
CA GLY A 138 18.14 1.34 18.97
C GLY A 138 17.73 0.53 17.73
N LEU A 139 16.43 0.29 17.52
CA LEU A 139 15.94 -0.33 16.28
C LEU A 139 16.13 0.62 15.09
N ILE A 140 15.84 1.91 15.26
CA ILE A 140 16.00 2.93 14.21
C ILE A 140 17.49 3.07 13.82
N GLU A 141 18.38 3.09 14.82
CA GLU A 141 19.83 3.07 14.59
C GLU A 141 20.27 1.86 13.76
N LEU A 142 19.81 0.66 14.12
CA LEU A 142 20.09 -0.57 13.36
C LEU A 142 19.56 -0.49 11.92
N LEU A 143 18.35 0.03 11.71
CA LEU A 143 17.78 0.20 10.38
C LEU A 143 18.64 1.13 9.51
N LEU A 144 19.10 2.25 10.07
CA LEU A 144 19.99 3.17 9.36
C LEU A 144 21.33 2.50 9.00
N LEU A 145 21.96 1.81 9.96
CA LEU A 145 23.23 1.10 9.74
C LEU A 145 23.11 -0.02 8.70
N TYR A 146 22.00 -0.76 8.70
CA TYR A 146 21.74 -1.81 7.71
C TYR A 146 21.33 -1.27 6.34
N GLY A 147 21.16 0.04 6.22
CA GLY A 147 21.01 0.72 4.95
C GLY A 147 19.59 1.16 4.62
N MET A 148 18.75 1.49 5.61
CA MET A 148 17.54 2.26 5.36
C MET A 148 17.89 3.64 4.79
N ASP A 149 17.34 3.99 3.63
CA ASP A 149 17.51 5.31 3.00
C ASP A 149 16.31 6.23 3.22
N ILE A 150 15.12 5.65 3.35
CA ILE A 150 13.87 6.40 3.43
C ILE A 150 13.00 5.80 4.54
N ALA A 151 12.64 6.61 5.52
CA ALA A 151 11.68 6.26 6.55
C ALA A 151 10.28 6.68 6.08
N ARG A 152 9.42 5.70 5.84
CA ARG A 152 8.02 5.92 5.45
C ARG A 152 7.12 6.01 6.68
N ILE A 153 6.48 7.15 6.87
CA ILE A 153 5.41 7.39 7.84
C ILE A 153 4.06 7.34 7.12
N ASN A 154 3.24 6.35 7.45
CA ASN A 154 1.91 6.20 6.89
C ASN A 154 0.88 6.99 7.71
N CYS A 155 0.42 8.13 7.18
CA CYS A 155 -0.45 9.06 7.91
C CYS A 155 -1.91 8.55 8.05
N ALA A 156 -2.22 7.35 7.56
CA ALA A 156 -3.46 6.65 7.89
C ALA A 156 -3.50 6.17 9.35
N TYR A 157 -2.35 6.13 10.02
CA TYR A 157 -2.15 5.69 11.40
C TYR A 157 -1.37 6.75 12.19
N GLY A 158 -1.36 6.64 13.52
CA GLY A 158 -0.74 7.65 14.38
C GLY A 158 -1.46 9.00 14.43
N SER A 159 -0.74 9.98 14.96
CA SER A 159 -1.12 11.39 15.05
C SER A 159 0.11 12.27 14.76
N PRO A 160 -0.07 13.57 14.50
CA PRO A 160 1.03 14.51 14.30
C PRO A 160 2.14 14.41 15.37
N GLU A 161 1.76 14.25 16.64
CA GLU A 161 2.69 14.14 17.76
C GLU A 161 3.55 12.88 17.65
N THR A 162 2.95 11.74 17.28
CA THR A 162 3.67 10.49 17.07
C THR A 162 4.60 10.58 15.85
N TRP A 163 4.14 11.20 14.76
CA TRP A 163 4.96 11.36 13.55
C TRP A 163 6.17 12.26 13.81
N GLU A 164 5.97 13.37 14.52
CA GLU A 164 7.05 14.26 14.93
C GLU A 164 8.06 13.55 15.84
N ALA A 165 7.59 12.76 16.80
CA ALA A 165 8.47 11.96 17.65
C ALA A 165 9.34 10.98 16.84
N LEU A 166 8.75 10.26 15.88
CA LEU A 166 9.48 9.37 14.97
C LEU A 166 10.53 10.13 14.16
N VAL A 167 10.17 11.29 13.58
CA VAL A 167 11.11 12.13 12.83
C VAL A 167 12.26 12.58 13.74
N SER A 168 11.96 13.04 14.95
CA SER A 168 12.98 13.45 15.93
C SER A 168 13.96 12.33 16.26
N ILE A 169 13.46 11.11 16.51
CA ILE A 169 14.31 9.95 16.81
C ILE A 169 15.22 9.61 15.61
N ILE A 170 14.69 9.65 14.38
CA ILE A 170 15.49 9.44 13.18
C ILE A 170 16.60 10.49 13.08
N ARG A 171 16.28 11.78 13.28
CA ARG A 171 17.29 12.85 13.24
C ARG A 171 18.35 12.72 14.34
N GLN A 172 17.95 12.28 15.53
CA GLN A 172 18.89 12.01 16.63
C GLN A 172 19.84 10.85 16.30
N ALA A 173 19.30 9.74 15.79
CA ALA A 173 20.09 8.58 15.36
C ALA A 173 21.04 8.94 14.21
N GLU A 174 20.60 9.74 13.23
CA GLU A 174 21.48 10.25 12.16
C GLU A 174 22.67 11.03 12.70
N LYS A 175 22.43 11.92 13.69
CA LYS A 175 23.49 12.71 14.30
C LYS A 175 24.48 11.84 15.08
N GLN A 176 23.99 10.82 15.79
CA GLN A 176 24.85 9.90 16.55
C GLN A 176 25.69 9.00 15.64
N LEU A 177 25.14 8.62 14.48
CA LEU A 177 25.75 7.69 13.53
C LEU A 177 26.43 8.39 12.34
N GLU A 178 26.62 9.70 12.38
CA GLU A 178 27.16 10.49 11.27
C GLU A 178 28.47 9.91 10.67
N PRO A 179 29.47 9.46 11.47
CA PRO A 179 30.67 8.82 10.94
C PRO A 179 30.39 7.54 10.16
N GLN A 180 29.46 6.71 10.65
CA GLN A 180 29.10 5.41 10.04
C GLN A 180 28.24 5.59 8.79
N LEU A 181 27.39 6.62 8.76
CA LEU A 181 26.50 6.90 7.64
C LEU A 181 27.17 7.66 6.49
N GLN A 182 28.43 8.09 6.65
CA GLN A 182 29.17 8.85 5.62
C GLN A 182 28.42 10.12 5.21
N ALA A 183 27.90 10.86 6.20
CA ALA A 183 27.06 12.05 6.01
C ALA A 183 25.77 11.83 5.18
N ARG A 184 25.32 10.58 5.00
CA ARG A 184 24.05 10.29 4.35
C ARG A 184 22.90 10.58 5.31
N ARG A 185 21.87 11.24 4.76
CA ARG A 185 20.62 11.55 5.44
C ARG A 185 19.51 10.63 4.95
N CYS A 186 18.78 10.03 5.88
CA CYS A 186 17.54 9.32 5.66
C CYS A 186 16.42 10.32 5.29
N ARG A 187 15.73 10.07 4.19
CA ARG A 187 14.58 10.89 3.77
C ARG A 187 13.34 10.49 4.56
N ILE A 188 12.54 11.46 4.98
CA ILE A 188 11.21 11.23 5.56
C ILE A 188 10.18 11.24 4.45
N TYR A 189 9.59 10.08 4.19
CA TYR A 189 8.47 9.93 3.26
C TYR A 189 7.17 9.91 4.06
N MET A 190 6.22 10.79 3.75
CA MET A 190 4.90 10.80 4.38
C MET A 190 3.83 10.55 3.33
N ASP A 191 3.11 9.43 3.41
CA ASP A 191 1.94 9.21 2.54
C ASP A 191 0.64 9.65 3.19
N LEU A 192 -0.13 10.41 2.40
CA LEU A 192 -1.51 10.77 2.68
C LEU A 192 -2.39 9.51 2.67
N PRO A 193 -3.27 9.31 3.67
CA PRO A 193 -4.14 8.13 3.75
C PRO A 193 -4.98 7.89 2.50
N GLY A 194 -5.52 8.96 1.92
CA GLY A 194 -6.48 8.88 0.84
C GLY A 194 -7.78 8.16 1.22
N PRO A 195 -8.64 7.83 0.23
CA PRO A 195 -9.99 7.33 0.43
C PRO A 195 -10.07 5.82 0.73
N LYS A 196 -9.22 5.31 1.64
CA LYS A 196 -9.27 3.89 2.02
C LYS A 196 -10.49 3.62 2.90
N ILE A 197 -11.41 2.79 2.40
CA ILE A 197 -12.61 2.38 3.14
C ILE A 197 -12.19 1.40 4.24
N ARG A 198 -12.64 1.65 5.46
CA ARG A 198 -12.44 0.74 6.59
C ARG A 198 -13.75 0.51 7.30
N VAL A 199 -13.91 -0.68 7.86
CA VAL A 199 -14.96 -0.97 8.84
C VAL A 199 -14.79 -0.03 10.02
N ASP A 200 -15.83 0.73 10.32
CA ASP A 200 -15.84 1.64 11.47
C ASP A 200 -16.53 0.97 12.65
N ARG A 201 -17.85 0.82 12.60
CA ARG A 201 -18.60 0.05 13.60
C ARG A 201 -18.86 -1.36 13.08
N LEU A 202 -18.96 -2.30 13.99
CA LEU A 202 -19.23 -3.71 13.72
C LEU A 202 -20.24 -4.22 14.75
N ALA A 203 -21.19 -5.05 14.34
CA ALA A 203 -22.16 -5.71 15.22
C ALA A 203 -22.54 -7.09 14.66
N VAL A 204 -22.97 -7.99 15.54
CA VAL A 204 -23.46 -9.34 15.21
C VAL A 204 -24.71 -9.63 16.03
N ASP A 205 -25.72 -10.22 15.40
CA ASP A 205 -27.06 -10.36 15.99
C ASP A 205 -27.29 -11.64 16.80
N ALA A 206 -26.57 -12.72 16.49
CA ALA A 206 -26.84 -14.03 17.08
C ALA A 206 -25.57 -14.87 17.27
N GLY A 207 -25.55 -15.61 18.39
CA GLY A 207 -24.51 -16.56 18.78
C GLY A 207 -23.64 -16.08 19.95
N PRO A 208 -23.02 -17.01 20.71
CA PRO A 208 -22.15 -16.65 21.82
C PRO A 208 -20.88 -15.94 21.32
N MET A 209 -20.72 -14.67 21.70
CA MET A 209 -19.54 -13.86 21.42
C MET A 209 -18.34 -14.32 22.25
N LYS A 210 -17.23 -14.63 21.58
CA LYS A 210 -15.96 -14.96 22.24
C LYS A 210 -15.12 -13.71 22.55
N LEU A 211 -15.04 -13.32 23.82
CA LEU A 211 -14.06 -12.37 24.32
C LEU A 211 -12.72 -13.07 24.55
N SER A 212 -11.71 -12.77 23.73
CA SER A 212 -10.41 -13.46 23.76
C SER A 212 -9.35 -12.66 24.50
N VAL A 213 -9.06 -13.09 25.73
CA VAL A 213 -7.87 -12.67 26.47
C VAL A 213 -6.61 -13.30 25.85
N LYS A 214 -5.57 -12.50 25.59
CA LYS A 214 -4.27 -12.99 25.08
C LYS A 214 -3.70 -14.00 26.07
N LYS A 215 -3.10 -15.07 25.55
CA LYS A 215 -2.50 -16.12 26.35
C LYS A 215 -1.01 -16.23 26.07
N ASN A 216 -0.22 -16.57 27.09
CA ASN A 216 1.16 -16.98 26.92
C ASN A 216 1.25 -18.39 26.28
N GLN A 217 2.47 -18.85 26.02
CA GLN A 217 2.74 -20.17 25.43
C GLN A 217 2.24 -21.36 26.29
N TYR A 218 2.01 -21.15 27.59
CA TYR A 218 1.46 -22.12 28.53
C TYR A 218 -0.07 -22.06 28.63
N GLY A 219 -0.72 -21.14 27.88
CA GLY A 219 -2.17 -20.99 27.84
C GLY A 219 -2.76 -20.12 28.96
N GLU A 220 -1.93 -19.44 29.73
CA GLU A 220 -2.29 -18.53 30.82
C GLU A 220 -2.59 -17.14 30.29
N ALA A 221 -3.54 -16.44 30.91
CA ALA A 221 -3.91 -15.08 30.49
C ALA A 221 -2.78 -14.08 30.78
N MET A 222 -2.34 -13.34 29.77
CA MET A 222 -1.29 -12.33 29.90
C MET A 222 -1.83 -11.01 30.45
N GLU A 223 -2.82 -10.43 29.78
CA GLU A 223 -3.37 -9.10 30.10
C GLU A 223 -4.90 -9.16 30.11
N PRO A 224 -5.58 -8.57 31.11
CA PRO A 224 -7.03 -8.45 31.06
C PRO A 224 -7.45 -7.58 29.88
N ILE A 225 -8.56 -7.93 29.25
CA ILE A 225 -9.15 -7.04 28.24
C ILE A 225 -9.99 -5.98 28.94
N VAL A 226 -9.91 -4.75 28.45
CA VAL A 226 -10.71 -3.62 28.91
C VAL A 226 -12.07 -3.67 28.21
N GLY A 227 -13.15 -3.32 28.90
CA GLY A 227 -14.47 -3.12 28.31
C GLY A 227 -15.20 -1.98 29.01
N LEU A 228 -16.40 -1.68 28.54
CA LEU A 228 -17.32 -0.72 29.15
C LEU A 228 -18.63 -1.43 29.49
N ILE A 229 -19.27 -1.05 30.60
CA ILE A 229 -20.66 -1.38 30.90
C ILE A 229 -21.48 -0.10 30.99
N SER A 230 -22.68 -0.09 30.42
CA SER A 230 -23.61 1.04 30.47
C SER A 230 -24.98 0.62 30.96
N PHE A 231 -25.61 1.45 31.77
CA PHE A 231 -27.01 1.30 32.23
C PHE A 231 -27.98 2.22 31.49
N SER A 232 -27.50 3.06 30.58
CA SER A 232 -28.33 3.93 29.74
C SER A 232 -28.75 3.23 28.44
N SER A 233 -29.92 3.60 27.93
CA SER A 233 -30.38 3.25 26.58
C SER A 233 -29.68 4.04 25.48
N SER A 234 -29.04 5.16 25.81
CA SER A 234 -28.22 5.93 24.88
C SER A 234 -26.77 5.44 24.90
N PRO A 235 -26.15 5.17 23.74
CA PRO A 235 -24.72 4.85 23.68
C PRO A 235 -23.89 6.05 24.20
N PRO A 236 -22.70 5.80 24.79
CA PRO A 236 -21.76 6.87 25.14
C PRO A 236 -21.29 7.65 23.89
N PRO A 237 -20.66 8.83 24.05
CA PRO A 237 -20.22 9.68 22.94
C PRO A 237 -19.34 8.96 21.90
N SER A 238 -19.32 9.49 20.69
CA SER A 238 -18.90 8.90 19.40
C SER A 238 -17.44 8.39 19.27
N LEU A 239 -16.61 8.46 20.30
CA LEU A 239 -15.21 8.04 20.27
C LEU A 239 -14.92 7.03 21.39
N PHE A 240 -14.89 5.74 21.04
CA PHE A 240 -14.39 4.72 21.94
C PHE A 240 -12.84 4.78 21.96
N PRO A 241 -12.21 4.79 23.14
CA PRO A 241 -10.76 4.71 23.21
C PRO A 241 -10.27 3.34 22.67
N ARG A 242 -9.11 3.30 22.00
CA ARG A 242 -8.62 2.11 21.26
C ARG A 242 -8.36 0.88 22.15
N ASP A 243 -8.25 1.05 23.47
CA ASP A 243 -8.03 -0.02 24.45
C ASP A 243 -9.31 -0.80 24.80
N VAL A 244 -10.49 -0.26 24.52
CA VAL A 244 -11.79 -0.89 24.84
C VAL A 244 -12.10 -2.05 23.87
N SER A 245 -12.25 -3.25 24.42
CA SER A 245 -12.50 -4.49 23.68
C SER A 245 -13.98 -4.90 23.58
N PHE A 246 -14.87 -4.32 24.39
CA PHE A 246 -16.32 -4.54 24.35
C PHE A 246 -17.09 -3.42 25.07
N LEU A 247 -18.35 -3.19 24.69
CA LEU A 247 -19.34 -2.40 25.44
C LEU A 247 -20.56 -3.29 25.71
N TRP A 248 -21.00 -3.37 26.96
CA TRP A 248 -22.19 -4.11 27.38
C TRP A 248 -23.24 -3.17 27.94
N GLN A 249 -24.45 -3.21 27.40
CA GLN A 249 -25.59 -2.58 28.05
C GLN A 249 -26.23 -3.55 29.04
N LEU A 250 -26.27 -3.16 30.30
CA LEU A 250 -26.85 -3.93 31.38
C LEU A 250 -28.15 -3.26 31.84
N THR A 251 -29.15 -4.08 32.13
CA THR A 251 -30.34 -3.65 32.89
C THR A 251 -30.18 -4.18 34.30
N ALA A 252 -30.21 -3.26 35.27
CA ALA A 252 -30.24 -3.61 36.68
C ALA A 252 -31.62 -4.16 37.05
N GLU A 253 -31.64 -5.29 37.76
CA GLU A 253 -32.82 -5.77 38.47
C GLU A 253 -32.89 -5.03 39.82
N ASP A 254 -34.09 -4.62 40.25
CA ASP A 254 -34.37 -4.04 41.57
C ASP A 254 -33.56 -2.77 41.95
N GLY A 255 -33.25 -1.90 40.98
CA GLY A 255 -32.56 -0.63 41.25
C GLY A 255 -31.09 -0.79 41.66
N ALA A 256 -30.48 -1.95 41.42
CA ALA A 256 -29.08 -2.21 41.74
C ALA A 256 -28.12 -1.24 41.02
N ALA A 257 -27.14 -0.73 41.76
CA ALA A 257 -26.08 0.14 41.24
C ALA A 257 -24.73 -0.57 41.24
N VAL A 258 -23.84 -0.10 40.37
CA VAL A 258 -22.43 -0.52 40.28
C VAL A 258 -21.54 0.63 40.70
N ARG A 259 -20.43 0.31 41.38
CA ARG A 259 -19.40 1.26 41.82
C ARG A 259 -18.02 0.80 41.38
N GLU A 260 -17.07 1.73 41.36
CA GLU A 260 -15.66 1.39 41.17
C GLU A 260 -15.20 0.37 42.23
N GLY A 261 -14.41 -0.62 41.80
CA GLY A 261 -13.95 -1.73 42.64
C GLY A 261 -14.89 -2.94 42.67
N ASP A 262 -16.13 -2.83 42.20
CA ASP A 262 -17.07 -3.95 42.19
C ASP A 262 -16.59 -5.10 41.29
N GLU A 263 -16.92 -6.33 41.69
CA GLU A 263 -16.76 -7.53 40.85
C GLU A 263 -18.12 -8.10 40.43
N LEU A 264 -18.38 -8.11 39.12
CA LEU A 264 -19.58 -8.71 38.53
C LEU A 264 -19.27 -10.14 38.09
N LEU A 265 -19.83 -11.12 38.79
CA LEU A 265 -19.66 -12.55 38.53
C LEU A 265 -20.69 -13.05 37.52
N PHE A 266 -20.27 -13.90 36.59
CA PHE A 266 -21.18 -14.53 35.63
C PHE A 266 -20.70 -15.90 35.18
N SER A 267 -21.62 -16.73 34.68
CA SER A 267 -21.31 -17.96 33.97
C SER A 267 -21.37 -17.72 32.47
N ASP A 268 -20.29 -18.02 31.76
CA ASP A 268 -20.26 -17.93 30.30
C ASP A 268 -21.14 -19.03 29.66
N VAL A 269 -21.44 -18.94 28.36
CA VAL A 269 -22.35 -19.90 27.70
C VAL A 269 -21.82 -21.35 27.66
N ARG A 270 -20.58 -21.59 28.08
CA ARG A 270 -19.98 -22.92 28.24
C ARG A 270 -20.02 -23.38 29.71
N GLY A 271 -20.71 -22.65 30.58
CA GLY A 271 -20.79 -22.90 32.02
C GLY A 271 -19.54 -22.48 32.80
N LYS A 272 -18.56 -21.80 32.20
CA LYS A 272 -17.34 -21.42 32.92
C LYS A 272 -17.54 -20.11 33.68
N LYS A 273 -17.22 -20.10 34.98
CA LYS A 273 -17.28 -18.90 35.83
C LYS A 273 -16.29 -17.82 35.42
N ARG A 274 -16.75 -16.57 35.34
CA ARG A 274 -16.00 -15.38 34.94
C ARG A 274 -16.34 -14.22 35.87
N LYS A 275 -15.46 -13.22 35.84
CA LYS A 275 -15.64 -11.97 36.59
C LYS A 275 -15.26 -10.77 35.74
N LEU A 276 -16.05 -9.70 35.85
CA LEU A 276 -15.69 -8.36 35.44
C LEU A 276 -15.33 -7.54 36.66
N ARG A 277 -14.17 -6.89 36.65
CA ARG A 277 -13.80 -5.93 37.69
C ARG A 277 -14.06 -4.52 37.20
N VAL A 278 -14.82 -3.73 37.94
CA VAL A 278 -15.10 -2.32 37.63
C VAL A 278 -13.92 -1.49 38.10
N THR A 279 -13.36 -0.67 37.22
CA THR A 279 -12.13 0.09 37.50
C THR A 279 -12.35 1.58 37.63
N GLU A 280 -13.24 2.15 36.81
CA GLU A 280 -13.39 3.60 36.68
C GLU A 280 -14.80 3.93 36.20
N GLN A 281 -15.42 4.98 36.74
CA GLN A 281 -16.66 5.55 36.24
C GLN A 281 -16.33 6.67 35.25
N ILE A 282 -16.63 6.44 33.98
CA ILE A 282 -16.29 7.40 32.90
C ILE A 282 -17.46 8.35 32.58
N ALA A 283 -18.68 8.00 32.97
CA ALA A 283 -19.88 8.85 32.86
C ALA A 283 -20.93 8.40 33.90
N PRO A 284 -22.00 9.19 34.18
CA PRO A 284 -22.99 8.87 35.22
C PRO A 284 -23.58 7.45 35.15
N SER A 285 -23.70 6.86 33.96
CA SER A 285 -24.25 5.52 33.73
C SER A 285 -23.27 4.57 33.02
N CYS A 286 -21.99 4.93 32.89
CA CYS A 286 -21.01 4.18 32.11
C CYS A 286 -19.72 3.94 32.90
N PHE A 287 -19.24 2.70 32.93
CA PHE A 287 -18.11 2.26 33.74
C PHE A 287 -17.12 1.44 32.92
N LYS A 288 -15.83 1.66 33.15
CA LYS A 288 -14.72 0.84 32.65
C LYS A 288 -14.60 -0.45 33.45
N VAL A 289 -14.43 -1.57 32.76
CA VAL A 289 -14.33 -2.91 33.34
C VAL A 289 -13.16 -3.71 32.77
N LEU A 290 -12.65 -4.67 33.54
CA LEU A 290 -11.59 -5.60 33.14
C LEU A 290 -12.08 -7.04 33.16
N LEU A 291 -11.76 -7.80 32.11
CA LEU A 291 -11.99 -9.24 32.01
C LEU A 291 -10.66 -10.00 31.86
N SER A 292 -10.28 -10.76 32.89
CA SER A 292 -8.99 -11.49 32.92
C SER A 292 -9.02 -12.87 32.27
N ARG A 293 -10.19 -13.40 31.86
CA ARG A 293 -10.30 -14.75 31.26
C ARG A 293 -11.24 -14.77 30.06
N THR A 294 -10.88 -15.55 29.03
CA THR A 294 -11.69 -15.72 27.82
C THR A 294 -13.13 -16.12 28.16
N ALA A 295 -14.12 -15.31 27.78
CA ALA A 295 -15.54 -15.56 28.04
C ALA A 295 -16.32 -15.73 26.74
N TYR A 296 -17.38 -16.51 26.78
CA TYR A 296 -18.35 -16.62 25.71
C TYR A 296 -19.69 -16.08 26.21
N VAL A 297 -20.17 -14.99 25.63
CA VAL A 297 -21.30 -14.22 26.16
C VAL A 297 -22.41 -14.09 25.14
N GLN A 298 -23.65 -14.00 25.59
CA GLN A 298 -24.82 -13.84 24.72
C GLN A 298 -25.85 -12.96 25.41
N LYS A 299 -26.77 -12.39 24.63
CA LYS A 299 -27.90 -11.62 25.16
C LYS A 299 -28.65 -12.42 26.23
N GLY A 300 -29.08 -11.74 27.30
CA GLY A 300 -29.77 -12.36 28.43
C GLY A 300 -28.87 -13.02 29.48
N LEU A 301 -27.55 -12.97 29.29
CA LEU A 301 -26.60 -13.42 30.32
C LEU A 301 -26.75 -12.57 31.58
N LYS A 302 -26.88 -13.24 32.73
CA LYS A 302 -26.97 -12.59 34.04
C LYS A 302 -25.61 -12.45 34.69
N LEU A 303 -25.32 -11.25 35.17
CA LEU A 303 -24.19 -10.93 36.02
C LEU A 303 -24.70 -10.67 37.43
N ARG A 304 -23.89 -10.99 38.44
CA ARG A 304 -24.26 -10.83 39.85
C ARG A 304 -23.17 -10.12 40.64
N ARG A 305 -23.59 -9.30 41.60
CA ARG A 305 -22.74 -8.70 42.64
C ARG A 305 -23.42 -8.88 43.98
N GLY A 306 -23.05 -9.93 44.72
CA GLY A 306 -23.80 -10.33 45.91
C GLY A 306 -25.25 -10.72 45.56
N SER A 307 -26.23 -10.06 46.18
CA SER A 307 -27.66 -10.22 45.87
C SER A 307 -28.12 -9.44 44.63
N ALA A 308 -27.35 -8.45 44.18
CA ALA A 308 -27.68 -7.65 43.01
C ALA A 308 -27.52 -8.46 41.71
N SER A 309 -28.46 -8.29 40.79
CA SER A 309 -28.52 -9.00 39.50
C SER A 309 -28.63 -7.99 38.36
N PHE A 310 -27.88 -8.25 37.30
CA PHE A 310 -27.83 -7.41 36.11
C PHE A 310 -27.98 -8.30 34.89
N THR A 311 -28.90 -7.96 34.01
CA THR A 311 -29.12 -8.71 32.77
C THR A 311 -28.49 -7.96 31.60
N LEU A 312 -27.68 -8.66 30.80
CA LEU A 312 -27.14 -8.14 29.54
C LEU A 312 -28.29 -7.92 28.54
N SER A 313 -28.74 -6.67 28.42
CA SER A 313 -30.06 -6.30 27.88
C SER A 313 -30.07 -5.75 26.46
N SER A 314 -28.98 -5.16 25.98
CA SER A 314 -28.92 -4.63 24.60
C SER A 314 -27.84 -5.22 23.69
N VAL A 315 -28.06 -4.90 22.42
CA VAL A 315 -27.67 -5.55 21.16
C VAL A 315 -26.41 -4.94 20.54
N TRP A 316 -25.88 -3.86 21.14
CA TRP A 316 -24.69 -3.17 20.64
C TRP A 316 -23.41 -3.87 21.07
N PHE A 317 -23.17 -5.02 20.45
CA PHE A 317 -21.84 -5.58 20.37
C PHE A 317 -21.02 -4.67 19.46
N ILE A 318 -19.94 -4.06 19.96
CA ILE A 318 -18.77 -3.77 19.12
C ILE A 318 -17.85 -4.97 19.31
N PRO A 319 -18.04 -6.11 18.60
CA PRO A 319 -17.05 -7.16 18.65
C PRO A 319 -15.79 -6.60 17.98
N MET A 320 -14.63 -6.72 18.62
CA MET A 320 -13.38 -6.45 17.90
C MET A 320 -13.22 -7.36 16.67
N LYS A 321 -13.94 -8.50 16.59
CA LYS A 321 -13.87 -9.50 15.51
C LYS A 321 -15.19 -10.23 15.29
N ALA A 322 -15.77 -10.17 14.10
CA ALA A 322 -16.88 -11.00 13.64
C ALA A 322 -16.33 -12.10 12.71
N PHE A 323 -16.44 -13.37 13.12
CA PHE A 323 -16.03 -14.48 12.27
C PHE A 323 -17.05 -14.69 11.16
N VAL A 324 -16.55 -14.90 9.95
CA VAL A 324 -17.39 -15.14 8.78
C VAL A 324 -16.99 -16.45 8.11
N THR A 325 -17.98 -17.10 7.53
CA THR A 325 -17.82 -18.23 6.62
C THR A 325 -18.53 -17.95 5.32
N VAL A 326 -18.25 -18.75 4.28
CA VAL A 326 -19.07 -18.75 3.06
C VAL A 326 -20.56 -18.82 3.41
N GLY A 327 -21.33 -17.92 2.83
CA GLY A 327 -22.76 -17.77 3.06
C GLY A 327 -23.15 -16.77 4.15
N THR A 328 -22.20 -16.26 4.94
CA THR A 328 -22.50 -15.28 6.00
C THR A 328 -23.03 -13.97 5.38
N PRO A 329 -24.21 -13.48 5.78
CA PRO A 329 -24.74 -12.20 5.32
C PRO A 329 -23.97 -11.03 5.95
N LEU A 330 -23.75 -9.98 5.15
CA LEU A 330 -23.13 -8.73 5.55
C LEU A 330 -24.11 -7.59 5.27
N TYR A 331 -24.32 -6.71 6.23
CA TYR A 331 -25.14 -5.52 6.10
C TYR A 331 -24.29 -4.28 6.37
N ILE A 332 -24.09 -3.45 5.35
CA ILE A 332 -23.25 -2.25 5.43
C ILE A 332 -24.13 -1.01 5.41
N TYR A 333 -24.27 -0.35 6.56
CA TYR A 333 -25.12 0.82 6.73
C TYR A 333 -24.35 2.11 6.41
N PHE A 334 -25.05 3.08 5.81
CA PHE A 334 -24.44 4.34 5.37
C PHE A 334 -24.35 5.39 6.47
N ASP A 335 -25.12 5.22 7.54
CA ASP A 335 -25.17 6.17 8.65
C ASP A 335 -25.42 5.45 9.98
N ASP A 336 -24.97 6.09 11.05
CA ASP A 336 -25.06 5.53 12.39
C ASP A 336 -26.51 5.38 12.87
N ALA A 337 -27.45 6.24 12.46
CA ALA A 337 -28.83 6.10 12.89
C ALA A 337 -29.47 4.84 12.30
N ALA A 338 -29.23 4.56 11.01
CA ALA A 338 -29.69 3.35 10.33
C ALA A 338 -29.05 2.09 10.92
N PHE A 339 -27.75 2.16 11.22
CA PHE A 339 -27.06 1.10 11.95
C PHE A 339 -27.75 0.88 13.30
N MET A 340 -27.98 1.94 14.08
CA MET A 340 -28.52 1.88 15.44
C MET A 340 -29.95 1.33 15.57
N VAL A 341 -30.74 1.35 14.51
CA VAL A 341 -32.11 0.77 14.49
C VAL A 341 -32.16 -0.62 13.85
N ALA A 342 -31.03 -1.11 13.31
CA ALA A 342 -30.94 -2.41 12.68
C ALA A 342 -30.95 -3.54 13.73
N HIS A 343 -32.14 -3.96 14.14
CA HIS A 343 -32.34 -5.06 15.08
C HIS A 343 -32.94 -6.28 14.38
N GLY A 344 -32.30 -7.44 14.52
CA GLY A 344 -32.78 -8.72 13.99
C GLY A 344 -32.11 -9.19 12.70
N GLY A 345 -32.20 -10.50 12.43
CA GLY A 345 -31.61 -11.17 11.28
C GLY A 345 -30.26 -11.84 11.58
N SER A 346 -29.87 -12.87 10.83
CA SER A 346 -28.55 -13.51 10.97
C SER A 346 -27.52 -12.79 10.10
N GLY A 347 -26.36 -12.40 10.64
CA GLY A 347 -25.28 -11.82 9.85
C GLY A 347 -24.40 -10.84 10.60
N VAL A 348 -23.47 -10.23 9.87
CA VAL A 348 -22.57 -9.18 10.37
C VAL A 348 -23.06 -7.83 9.88
N LYS A 349 -23.34 -6.92 10.80
CA LYS A 349 -23.72 -5.53 10.51
C LYS A 349 -22.51 -4.62 10.70
N MET A 350 -22.33 -3.62 9.84
CA MET A 350 -21.22 -2.67 9.98
C MET A 350 -21.54 -1.29 9.41
N THR A 351 -20.78 -0.29 9.84
CA THR A 351 -20.63 0.99 9.14
C THR A 351 -19.20 1.09 8.60
N THR A 352 -18.93 2.12 7.78
CA THR A 352 -17.59 2.35 7.24
C THR A 352 -17.17 3.81 7.35
N THR A 353 -15.87 4.05 7.34
CA THR A 353 -15.26 5.39 7.40
C THR A 353 -15.64 6.31 6.23
N LEU A 354 -16.12 5.76 5.11
CA LEU A 354 -16.43 6.50 3.89
C LEU A 354 -17.80 6.09 3.33
N ALA A 355 -18.88 6.58 3.94
CA ALA A 355 -20.24 6.30 3.48
C ALA A 355 -20.48 6.65 2.00
N LYS A 356 -19.87 7.75 1.51
CA LYS A 356 -19.97 8.18 0.10
C LYS A 356 -19.45 7.14 -0.90
N ALA A 357 -18.56 6.23 -0.47
CA ALA A 357 -18.04 5.17 -1.31
C ALA A 357 -19.11 4.19 -1.80
N TRP A 358 -20.21 4.05 -1.06
CA TRP A 358 -21.26 3.08 -1.34
C TRP A 358 -22.31 3.56 -2.35
N ARG A 359 -22.27 4.84 -2.76
CA ARG A 359 -23.27 5.44 -3.65
C ARG A 359 -23.36 4.81 -5.04
N ASN A 360 -22.24 4.30 -5.55
CA ASN A 360 -22.15 3.71 -6.90
C ASN A 360 -22.21 2.18 -6.90
N VAL A 361 -22.34 1.57 -5.73
CA VAL A 361 -22.37 0.12 -5.57
C VAL A 361 -23.64 -0.44 -6.19
N ARG A 362 -23.51 -1.58 -6.89
CA ARG A 362 -24.62 -2.27 -7.55
C ARG A 362 -24.72 -3.71 -7.08
N ALA A 363 -25.90 -4.31 -7.23
CA ALA A 363 -26.06 -5.75 -7.05
C ALA A 363 -25.12 -6.51 -8.00
N GLY A 364 -24.43 -7.52 -7.48
CA GLY A 364 -23.40 -8.29 -8.18
C GLY A 364 -21.96 -7.83 -7.95
N ASP A 365 -21.74 -6.58 -7.52
CA ASP A 365 -20.39 -6.03 -7.28
C ASP A 365 -19.62 -6.87 -6.26
N ARG A 366 -18.31 -7.03 -6.48
CA ARG A 366 -17.43 -7.68 -5.51
C ARG A 366 -17.01 -6.72 -4.42
N LEU A 367 -16.87 -7.27 -3.21
CA LEU A 367 -16.26 -6.61 -2.08
C LEU A 367 -15.11 -7.48 -1.57
N TYR A 368 -13.92 -6.90 -1.49
CA TYR A 368 -12.80 -7.52 -0.83
C TYR A 368 -12.67 -6.95 0.58
N LEU A 369 -12.56 -7.80 1.59
CA LEU A 369 -12.26 -7.39 2.96
C LEU A 369 -10.96 -8.02 3.42
N ASN A 370 -10.22 -7.29 4.25
CA ASN A 370 -8.98 -7.75 4.87
C ASN A 370 -7.94 -8.19 3.81
N ASP A 371 -7.63 -7.28 2.88
CA ASP A 371 -6.67 -7.46 1.80
C ASP A 371 -6.98 -8.69 0.91
N GLY A 372 -8.26 -8.85 0.54
CA GLY A 372 -8.74 -9.92 -0.32
C GLY A 372 -8.92 -11.28 0.34
N GLN A 373 -8.63 -11.41 1.64
CA GLN A 373 -8.78 -12.68 2.37
C GLN A 373 -10.24 -13.10 2.55
N ILE A 374 -11.17 -12.14 2.55
CA ILE A 374 -12.60 -12.38 2.54
C ILE A 374 -13.16 -11.72 1.28
N VAL A 375 -13.92 -12.48 0.51
CA VAL A 375 -14.62 -11.99 -0.68
C VAL A 375 -16.11 -12.08 -0.43
N ALA A 376 -16.82 -10.99 -0.62
CA ALA A 376 -18.28 -10.95 -0.61
C ALA A 376 -18.80 -10.43 -1.96
N ARG A 377 -20.07 -10.68 -2.24
CA ARG A 377 -20.79 -10.09 -3.36
C ARG A 377 -22.01 -9.35 -2.87
N VAL A 378 -22.28 -8.19 -3.45
CA VAL A 378 -23.50 -7.44 -3.19
C VAL A 378 -24.69 -8.24 -3.70
N VAL A 379 -25.66 -8.47 -2.82
CA VAL A 379 -26.93 -9.12 -3.13
C VAL A 379 -27.96 -8.06 -3.50
N LYS A 380 -28.05 -6.99 -2.71
CA LYS A 380 -29.06 -5.94 -2.88
C LYS A 380 -28.56 -4.61 -2.33
N VAL A 381 -28.96 -3.53 -2.98
CA VAL A 381 -28.69 -2.16 -2.53
C VAL A 381 -30.02 -1.56 -2.07
N HIS A 382 -30.03 -1.04 -0.85
CA HIS A 382 -31.17 -0.34 -0.26
C HIS A 382 -30.82 1.14 -0.09
N GLU A 383 -31.82 1.95 0.26
CA GLU A 383 -31.64 3.38 0.46
C GLU A 383 -30.60 3.72 1.54
N ARG A 384 -30.54 2.93 2.62
CA ARG A 384 -29.70 3.22 3.80
C ARG A 384 -28.62 2.17 4.09
N HIS A 385 -28.58 1.09 3.31
CA HIS A 385 -27.57 0.05 3.49
C HIS A 385 -27.37 -0.80 2.23
N VAL A 386 -26.26 -1.53 2.19
CA VAL A 386 -26.00 -2.59 1.22
C VAL A 386 -26.08 -3.95 1.92
N GLU A 387 -26.77 -4.89 1.29
CA GLU A 387 -26.72 -6.31 1.64
C GLU A 387 -25.71 -7.02 0.73
N ALA A 388 -24.76 -7.73 1.34
CA ALA A 388 -23.79 -8.56 0.66
C ALA A 388 -23.71 -9.95 1.31
N LYS A 389 -23.13 -10.92 0.61
CA LYS A 389 -22.95 -12.28 1.11
C LYS A 389 -21.52 -12.74 0.89
N VAL A 390 -20.91 -13.32 1.91
CA VAL A 390 -19.56 -13.89 1.80
C VAL A 390 -19.57 -15.07 0.83
N VAL A 391 -18.72 -15.00 -0.20
CA VAL A 391 -18.55 -16.04 -1.22
C VAL A 391 -17.21 -16.77 -1.09
N SER A 392 -16.23 -16.18 -0.41
CA SER A 392 -14.97 -16.82 -0.03
C SER A 392 -14.50 -16.27 1.31
N ASP A 393 -14.06 -17.14 2.21
CA ASP A 393 -13.61 -16.77 3.56
C ASP A 393 -12.11 -17.01 3.79
N GLY A 394 -11.36 -17.40 2.74
CA GLY A 394 -9.92 -17.65 2.84
C GLY A 394 -9.54 -18.80 3.76
N GLY A 395 -10.48 -19.70 4.10
CA GLY A 395 -10.27 -20.87 4.95
C GLY A 395 -10.55 -20.64 6.44
N LYS A 396 -10.13 -21.59 7.29
CA LYS A 396 -10.62 -21.68 8.69
C LYS A 396 -10.38 -20.40 9.50
N ARG A 397 -11.49 -19.77 9.94
CA ARG A 397 -11.60 -18.70 10.96
C ARG A 397 -11.02 -17.32 10.59
N LYS A 398 -11.40 -16.75 9.44
CA LYS A 398 -11.21 -15.31 9.22
C LYS A 398 -12.27 -14.48 9.94
N ALA A 399 -11.87 -13.29 10.36
CA ALA A 399 -12.76 -12.37 11.05
C ALA A 399 -12.63 -10.95 10.50
N ILE A 400 -13.76 -10.27 10.38
CA ILE A 400 -13.87 -8.85 10.11
C ILE A 400 -13.70 -8.13 11.44
N LYS A 401 -12.88 -7.08 11.49
CA LYS A 401 -12.65 -6.26 12.69
C LYS A 401 -12.85 -4.79 12.35
N GLN A 402 -13.01 -3.95 13.38
CA GLN A 402 -12.86 -2.51 13.19
C GLN A 402 -11.48 -2.21 12.58
N GLY A 403 -11.46 -1.28 11.62
CA GLY A 403 -10.29 -0.93 10.83
C GLY A 403 -9.96 -1.92 9.69
N THR A 404 -10.70 -3.03 9.54
CA THR A 404 -10.56 -3.92 8.38
C THR A 404 -10.79 -3.12 7.10
N GLY A 405 -9.80 -3.14 6.20
CA GLY A 405 -9.92 -2.49 4.89
C GLY A 405 -10.96 -3.17 4.02
N ILE A 406 -11.69 -2.37 3.25
CA ILE A 406 -12.66 -2.80 2.25
C ILE A 406 -12.26 -2.21 0.89
N HIS A 407 -12.33 -3.02 -0.16
CA HIS A 407 -12.13 -2.60 -1.54
C HIS A 407 -13.36 -2.91 -2.39
N LEU A 408 -13.69 -1.98 -3.28
CA LEU A 408 -14.87 -2.00 -4.15
C LEU A 408 -14.43 -1.87 -5.62
N PRO A 409 -13.79 -2.90 -6.20
CA PRO A 409 -13.15 -2.84 -7.52
C PRO A 409 -14.14 -2.60 -8.68
N ASP A 410 -15.42 -2.88 -8.45
CA ASP A 410 -16.46 -2.85 -9.48
C ASP A 410 -17.35 -1.58 -9.37
N SER A 411 -17.17 -0.76 -8.33
CA SER A 411 -18.14 0.28 -7.93
C SER A 411 -17.73 1.71 -8.27
N PHE A 412 -16.76 1.91 -9.17
CA PHE A 412 -16.37 3.24 -9.71
C PHE A 412 -16.20 4.33 -8.64
N LEU A 413 -15.46 4.02 -7.56
CA LEU A 413 -15.27 4.90 -6.40
C LEU A 413 -14.79 6.31 -6.75
N HIS A 414 -13.99 6.42 -7.80
CA HIS A 414 -13.42 7.68 -8.30
C HIS A 414 -14.46 8.75 -8.68
N LEU A 415 -15.70 8.35 -8.94
CA LEU A 415 -16.78 9.29 -9.28
C LEU A 415 -17.40 9.97 -8.05
N THR A 416 -17.19 9.43 -6.85
CA THR A 416 -17.87 9.90 -5.63
C THR A 416 -16.92 10.28 -4.50
N VAL A 417 -15.68 9.79 -4.52
CA VAL A 417 -14.69 10.06 -3.47
C VAL A 417 -13.36 10.49 -4.08
N PRO A 418 -12.93 11.75 -3.83
CA PRO A 418 -11.65 12.23 -4.34
C PRO A 418 -10.47 11.58 -3.60
N PRO A 419 -9.28 11.46 -4.23
CA PRO A 419 -8.08 10.94 -3.59
C PRO A 419 -7.59 11.78 -2.39
N LEU A 420 -7.82 13.10 -2.43
CA LEU A 420 -7.59 14.00 -1.31
C LEU A 420 -8.89 14.17 -0.51
N THR A 421 -9.00 13.46 0.61
CA THR A 421 -10.12 13.55 1.55
C THR A 421 -9.97 14.76 2.48
N ASP A 422 -11.04 15.12 3.20
CA ASP A 422 -11.00 16.24 4.17
C ASP A 422 -9.88 16.04 5.21
N ARG A 423 -9.70 14.79 5.66
CA ARG A 423 -8.62 14.41 6.58
C ARG A 423 -7.22 14.56 5.95
N ASP A 424 -7.08 14.30 4.65
CA ASP A 424 -5.80 14.52 3.96
C ASP A 424 -5.45 16.01 3.94
N LEU A 425 -6.43 16.89 3.74
CA LEU A 425 -6.24 18.35 3.73
C LEU A 425 -5.74 18.87 5.08
N GLU A 426 -6.24 18.32 6.19
CA GLU A 426 -5.78 18.64 7.55
C GLU A 426 -4.29 18.34 7.77
N TRP A 427 -3.74 17.34 7.06
CA TRP A 427 -2.34 16.92 7.21
C TRP A 427 -1.35 17.66 6.32
N ILE A 428 -1.82 18.38 5.29
CA ILE A 428 -0.94 19.08 4.34
C ILE A 428 0.03 20.05 5.04
N PRO A 429 -0.39 20.92 5.98
CA PRO A 429 0.54 21.82 6.67
C PRO A 429 1.62 21.09 7.47
N PHE A 430 1.28 19.95 8.08
CA PHE A 430 2.24 19.13 8.82
C PHE A 430 3.25 18.48 7.87
N ILE A 431 2.76 17.86 6.80
CA ILE A 431 3.59 17.21 5.77
C ILE A 431 4.53 18.21 5.12
N ALA A 432 4.05 19.40 4.78
CA ALA A 432 4.84 20.48 4.18
C ALA A 432 6.04 20.88 5.06
N ARG A 433 5.92 20.75 6.39
CA ARG A 433 6.99 21.08 7.34
C ARG A 433 7.98 19.95 7.57
N TRP A 434 7.52 18.71 7.63
CA TRP A 434 8.30 17.57 8.15
C TRP A 434 8.74 16.55 7.11
N ALA A 435 8.04 16.46 5.98
CA ALA A 435 8.34 15.48 4.96
C ALA A 435 9.48 15.95 4.05
N ASP A 436 10.33 15.01 3.65
CA ASP A 436 11.25 15.18 2.52
C ASP A 436 10.61 14.70 1.20
N ILE A 437 9.56 13.88 1.26
CA ILE A 437 8.81 13.32 0.13
C ILE A 437 7.35 13.13 0.56
N VAL A 438 6.39 13.48 -0.30
CA VAL A 438 4.96 13.21 -0.05
C VAL A 438 4.42 12.15 -1.01
N GLY A 439 3.67 11.19 -0.47
CA GLY A 439 2.94 10.20 -1.23
C GLY A 439 1.46 10.53 -1.38
N LEU A 440 0.95 10.59 -2.61
CA LEU A 440 -0.48 10.69 -2.87
C LEU A 440 -1.07 9.30 -3.08
N SER A 441 -1.87 8.83 -2.13
CA SER A 441 -2.60 7.55 -2.23
C SER A 441 -3.79 7.66 -3.17
N PHE A 442 -4.13 6.54 -3.81
CA PHE A 442 -5.28 6.36 -4.68
C PHE A 442 -5.40 7.41 -5.79
N VAL A 443 -4.29 7.83 -6.41
CA VAL A 443 -4.32 8.76 -7.55
C VAL A 443 -5.26 8.21 -8.62
N GLN A 444 -6.10 9.04 -9.21
CA GLN A 444 -7.06 8.62 -10.24
C GLN A 444 -6.86 9.37 -11.55
N THR A 445 -6.49 10.65 -11.47
CA THR A 445 -6.45 11.59 -12.58
C THR A 445 -5.26 12.56 -12.46
N PRO A 446 -4.87 13.22 -13.56
CA PRO A 446 -3.91 14.33 -13.52
C PRO A 446 -4.29 15.46 -12.56
N TYR A 447 -5.59 15.71 -12.41
CA TYR A 447 -6.09 16.79 -11.55
C TYR A 447 -5.69 16.59 -10.09
N ASP A 448 -5.60 15.33 -9.62
CA ASP A 448 -5.24 15.02 -8.24
C ASP A 448 -3.81 15.48 -7.92
N LEU A 449 -2.87 15.27 -8.86
CA LEU A 449 -1.49 15.74 -8.74
C LEU A 449 -1.40 17.26 -8.72
N ARG A 450 -2.10 17.91 -9.66
CA ARG A 450 -2.14 19.38 -9.74
C ARG A 450 -2.71 19.99 -8.47
N LYS A 451 -3.80 19.42 -7.95
CA LYS A 451 -4.44 19.87 -6.71
C LYS A 451 -3.47 19.74 -5.53
N LEU A 452 -2.81 18.60 -5.35
CA LEU A 452 -1.82 18.43 -4.30
C LEU A 452 -0.66 19.42 -4.44
N TYR A 453 -0.14 19.62 -5.65
CA TYR A 453 0.94 20.58 -5.90
C TYR A 453 0.57 22.00 -5.47
N HIS A 454 -0.62 22.48 -5.84
CA HIS A 454 -1.09 23.82 -5.42
C HIS A 454 -1.22 23.94 -3.90
N LEU A 455 -1.82 22.93 -3.25
CA LEU A 455 -1.97 22.92 -1.79
C LEU A 455 -0.62 22.93 -1.06
N LEU A 456 0.39 22.23 -1.59
CA LEU A 456 1.76 22.26 -1.04
C LEU A 456 2.43 23.61 -1.30
N ALA A 457 2.25 24.19 -2.49
CA ALA A 457 2.81 25.49 -2.85
C ALA A 457 2.25 26.61 -1.95
N GLU A 458 0.97 26.56 -1.58
CA GLU A 458 0.33 27.47 -0.62
C GLU A 458 0.98 27.39 0.78
N GLN A 459 1.55 26.23 1.14
CA GLN A 459 2.33 26.05 2.38
C GLN A 459 3.82 26.38 2.23
N GLY A 460 4.26 26.91 1.08
CA GLY A 460 5.67 27.15 0.78
C GLY A 460 6.48 25.90 0.43
N ALA A 461 5.83 24.74 0.27
CA ALA A 461 6.44 23.44 -0.01
C ALA A 461 6.27 22.99 -1.47
N GLY A 462 6.19 23.94 -2.42
CA GLY A 462 6.00 23.63 -3.85
C GLY A 462 7.14 22.82 -4.49
N SER A 463 8.32 22.77 -3.87
CA SER A 463 9.45 21.94 -4.30
C SER A 463 9.47 20.53 -3.70
N LEU A 464 8.52 20.20 -2.82
CA LEU A 464 8.45 18.89 -2.17
C LEU A 464 8.22 17.79 -3.21
N PRO A 465 9.10 16.76 -3.30
CA PRO A 465 8.92 15.65 -4.22
C PRO A 465 7.60 14.91 -3.99
N VAL A 466 6.86 14.66 -5.08
CA VAL A 466 5.56 13.97 -5.05
C VAL A 466 5.68 12.57 -5.64
N ILE A 467 5.16 11.57 -4.93
CA ILE A 467 4.99 10.20 -5.43
C ILE A 467 3.52 9.92 -5.71
N ALA A 468 3.20 9.59 -6.96
CA ALA A 468 1.89 9.06 -7.31
C ALA A 468 1.81 7.56 -6.99
N LYS A 469 0.91 7.15 -6.09
CA LYS A 469 0.68 5.73 -5.79
C LYS A 469 -0.35 5.16 -6.75
N ILE A 470 0.08 4.18 -7.56
CA ILE A 470 -0.77 3.50 -8.54
C ILE A 470 -1.40 2.29 -7.86
N GLU A 471 -2.64 2.50 -7.40
CA GLU A 471 -3.39 1.56 -6.55
C GLU A 471 -4.72 1.12 -7.15
N THR A 472 -5.24 1.84 -8.16
CA THR A 472 -6.61 1.64 -8.67
C THR A 472 -6.63 1.38 -10.17
N ARG A 473 -7.73 0.77 -10.64
CA ARG A 473 -7.96 0.61 -12.09
C ARG A 473 -8.03 1.97 -12.81
N ALA A 474 -8.60 2.98 -12.17
CA ALA A 474 -8.67 4.33 -12.72
C ALA A 474 -7.27 4.96 -12.89
N ALA A 475 -6.39 4.78 -11.90
CA ALA A 475 -4.99 5.20 -11.98
C ALA A 475 -4.29 4.56 -13.18
N PHE A 476 -4.48 3.26 -13.35
CA PHE A 476 -3.88 2.49 -14.44
C PHE A 476 -4.40 2.94 -15.82
N HIS A 477 -5.71 3.18 -15.95
CA HIS A 477 -6.31 3.70 -17.19
C HIS A 477 -5.77 5.10 -17.54
N ASN A 478 -5.66 5.98 -16.55
CA ASN A 478 -5.17 7.35 -16.74
C ASN A 478 -3.64 7.48 -16.64
N PHE A 479 -2.92 6.36 -16.58
CA PHE A 479 -1.53 6.35 -16.14
C PHE A 479 -0.62 7.26 -16.96
N ILE A 480 -0.75 7.23 -18.29
CA ILE A 480 0.01 8.11 -19.18
C ILE A 480 -0.23 9.59 -18.89
N ARG A 481 -1.49 9.97 -18.69
CA ARG A 481 -1.85 11.36 -18.38
C ARG A 481 -1.31 11.76 -17.01
N ILE A 482 -1.30 10.84 -16.05
CA ILE A 482 -0.71 11.04 -14.72
C ILE A 482 0.81 11.25 -14.84
N LEU A 483 1.52 10.44 -15.64
CA LEU A 483 2.96 10.63 -15.89
C LEU A 483 3.25 11.99 -16.53
N LEU A 484 2.48 12.37 -17.55
CA LEU A 484 2.65 13.64 -18.26
C LEU A 484 2.39 14.85 -17.37
N GLU A 485 1.39 14.80 -16.48
CA GLU A 485 1.19 15.85 -15.48
C GLU A 485 2.31 15.82 -14.42
N GLY A 486 2.74 14.63 -14.02
CA GLY A 486 3.89 14.40 -13.14
C GLY A 486 5.17 15.09 -13.61
N LEU A 487 5.43 15.07 -14.92
CA LEU A 487 6.59 15.75 -15.53
C LEU A 487 6.55 17.28 -15.41
N LYS A 488 5.45 17.89 -14.97
CA LYS A 488 5.38 19.34 -14.70
C LYS A 488 5.82 19.69 -13.28
N LEU A 489 5.96 18.70 -12.39
CA LEU A 489 6.38 18.93 -11.02
C LEU A 489 7.92 19.02 -10.93
N PRO A 490 8.48 19.77 -9.97
CA PRO A 490 9.94 19.89 -9.80
C PRO A 490 10.65 18.55 -9.56
N ALA A 491 10.00 17.65 -8.82
CA ALA A 491 10.47 16.31 -8.54
C ALA A 491 9.26 15.36 -8.41
N PHE A 492 9.25 14.30 -9.22
CA PHE A 492 8.11 13.38 -9.32
C PHE A 492 8.58 11.93 -9.44
N GLY A 493 7.85 11.03 -8.79
CA GLY A 493 8.05 9.59 -8.90
C GLY A 493 6.73 8.82 -8.84
N VAL A 494 6.82 7.51 -9.06
CA VAL A 494 5.67 6.60 -9.04
C VAL A 494 5.92 5.47 -8.04
N MET A 495 4.89 5.09 -7.28
CA MET A 495 4.92 3.87 -6.47
C MET A 495 3.96 2.84 -7.05
N ILE A 496 4.47 1.63 -7.31
CA ILE A 496 3.64 0.48 -7.66
C ILE A 496 3.17 -0.17 -6.37
N ALA A 497 1.97 0.18 -5.93
CA ALA A 497 1.38 -0.32 -4.70
C ALA A 497 0.59 -1.61 -4.97
N ARG A 498 1.36 -2.69 -5.17
CA ARG A 498 0.90 -3.98 -5.70
C ARG A 498 -0.23 -4.62 -4.88
N GLY A 499 -0.22 -4.45 -3.56
CA GLY A 499 -1.26 -5.00 -2.67
C GLY A 499 -2.66 -4.48 -3.00
N ASP A 500 -2.84 -3.16 -3.02
CA ASP A 500 -4.13 -2.54 -3.37
C ASP A 500 -4.43 -2.70 -4.87
N LEU A 501 -3.42 -2.55 -5.74
CA LEU A 501 -3.58 -2.69 -7.20
C LEU A 501 -4.09 -4.08 -7.60
N ALA A 502 -3.56 -5.15 -7.00
CA ALA A 502 -3.99 -6.53 -7.30
C ALA A 502 -5.47 -6.77 -7.00
N LEU A 503 -6.01 -6.14 -5.96
CA LEU A 503 -7.43 -6.24 -5.61
C LEU A 503 -8.32 -5.50 -6.62
N GLU A 504 -7.79 -4.46 -7.27
CA GLU A 504 -8.51 -3.61 -8.22
C GLU A 504 -8.51 -4.17 -9.65
N ILE A 505 -7.37 -4.71 -10.10
CA ILE A 505 -7.22 -5.23 -11.47
C ILE A 505 -7.26 -6.75 -11.57
N GLY A 506 -7.24 -7.47 -10.44
CA GLY A 506 -7.12 -8.93 -10.41
C GLY A 506 -5.66 -9.40 -10.28
N PHE A 507 -5.45 -10.53 -9.58
CA PHE A 507 -4.12 -11.09 -9.35
C PHE A 507 -3.48 -11.61 -10.65
N GLU A 508 -4.30 -12.11 -11.57
CA GLU A 508 -3.91 -12.61 -12.88
C GLU A 508 -3.34 -11.51 -13.81
N HIS A 509 -3.73 -10.26 -13.60
CA HIS A 509 -3.27 -9.12 -14.40
C HIS A 509 -2.08 -8.38 -13.76
N LEU A 510 -1.77 -8.70 -12.50
CA LEU A 510 -0.83 -7.95 -11.68
C LEU A 510 0.60 -7.96 -12.26
N ALA A 511 1.08 -9.10 -12.76
CA ALA A 511 2.43 -9.20 -13.31
C ALA A 511 2.61 -8.34 -14.58
N ALA A 512 1.65 -8.40 -15.50
CA ALA A 512 1.66 -7.59 -16.73
C ALA A 512 1.58 -6.09 -16.40
N ALA A 513 0.69 -5.69 -15.49
CA ALA A 513 0.53 -4.30 -15.10
C ALA A 513 1.81 -3.71 -14.46
N GLN A 514 2.52 -4.48 -13.64
CA GLN A 514 3.80 -4.03 -13.06
C GLN A 514 4.86 -3.78 -14.13
N ASN A 515 4.99 -4.70 -15.10
CA ASN A 515 5.91 -4.55 -16.22
C ASN A 515 5.58 -3.33 -17.09
N ASP A 516 4.29 -3.09 -17.36
CA ASP A 516 3.83 -1.93 -18.11
C ASP A 516 4.12 -0.62 -17.37
N ILE A 517 3.85 -0.56 -16.07
CA ILE A 517 4.16 0.62 -15.25
C ILE A 517 5.66 0.91 -15.28
N LEU A 518 6.51 -0.11 -15.06
CA LEU A 518 7.96 0.05 -15.13
C LEU A 518 8.42 0.55 -16.50
N ALA A 519 7.95 -0.06 -17.59
CA ALA A 519 8.35 0.30 -18.95
C ALA A 519 7.96 1.73 -19.32
N LEU A 520 6.74 2.15 -18.97
CA LEU A 520 6.26 3.51 -19.25
C LEU A 520 6.94 4.56 -18.37
N CYS A 521 7.25 4.23 -17.11
CA CYS A 521 8.08 5.08 -16.25
C CYS A 521 9.51 5.19 -16.79
N ARG A 522 10.11 4.11 -17.32
CA ARG A 522 11.42 4.16 -17.99
C ARG A 522 11.37 5.08 -19.21
N ALA A 523 10.33 4.99 -20.04
CA ALA A 523 10.16 5.87 -21.19
C ALA A 523 10.02 7.34 -20.79
N ALA A 524 9.28 7.61 -19.71
CA ALA A 524 9.14 8.95 -19.16
C ALA A 524 10.33 9.40 -18.29
N HIS A 525 11.33 8.53 -18.06
CA HIS A 525 12.44 8.77 -17.14
C HIS A 525 12.00 9.15 -15.72
N ILE A 526 10.92 8.54 -15.24
CA ILE A 526 10.35 8.80 -13.91
C ILE A 526 10.80 7.69 -12.97
N PRO A 527 11.39 8.02 -11.80
CA PRO A 527 11.84 7.03 -10.84
C PRO A 527 10.67 6.29 -10.18
N VAL A 528 10.86 4.99 -9.94
CA VAL A 528 9.82 4.09 -9.42
C VAL A 528 10.18 3.52 -8.05
N ILE A 529 9.17 3.38 -7.19
CA ILE A 529 9.20 2.59 -5.95
C ILE A 529 8.47 1.26 -6.19
N TRP A 530 9.20 0.16 -6.00
CA TRP A 530 8.65 -1.19 -5.95
C TRP A 530 8.14 -1.47 -4.54
N ALA A 531 6.82 -1.52 -4.37
CA ALA A 531 6.22 -1.50 -3.04
C ALA A 531 5.27 -2.66 -2.76
N THR A 532 5.03 -2.84 -1.46
CA THR A 532 4.15 -3.83 -0.81
C THR A 532 4.65 -5.27 -0.94
N GLN A 533 4.60 -6.02 0.16
CA GLN A 533 4.90 -7.46 0.22
C GLN A 533 6.29 -7.92 -0.25
N VAL A 534 7.25 -7.01 -0.38
CA VAL A 534 8.66 -7.39 -0.61
C VAL A 534 9.23 -7.89 0.71
N LEU A 535 9.79 -9.12 0.72
CA LEU A 535 10.36 -9.75 1.92
C LEU A 535 9.39 -9.72 3.13
N GLU A 536 8.09 -9.86 2.90
CA GLU A 536 7.04 -9.80 3.93
C GLU A 536 7.16 -10.91 4.97
N GLN A 537 7.41 -12.14 4.54
CA GLN A 537 7.66 -13.30 5.38
C GLN A 537 8.99 -13.15 6.11
N MET A 538 10.03 -12.64 5.46
CA MET A 538 11.29 -12.32 6.13
C MET A 538 11.06 -11.34 7.27
N ALA A 539 10.42 -10.20 7.01
CA ALA A 539 10.13 -9.19 8.03
C ALA A 539 9.24 -9.72 9.17
N LYS A 540 8.31 -10.64 8.88
CA LYS A 540 7.37 -11.19 9.89
C LYS A 540 7.90 -12.40 10.66
N LYS A 541 8.63 -13.31 9.99
CA LYS A 541 9.01 -14.64 10.50
C LYS A 541 10.52 -14.88 10.56
N GLY A 542 11.33 -13.95 10.03
CA GLY A 542 12.80 -14.04 10.03
C GLY A 542 13.39 -14.98 8.98
N ILE A 543 12.56 -15.57 8.10
CA ILE A 543 13.00 -16.49 7.04
C ILE A 543 12.29 -16.10 5.75
N PRO A 544 13.01 -15.75 4.66
CA PRO A 544 12.41 -15.42 3.39
C PRO A 544 11.90 -16.66 2.67
N SER A 545 10.88 -16.49 1.83
CA SER A 545 10.51 -17.52 0.85
C SER A 545 11.34 -17.38 -0.43
N ARG A 546 11.42 -18.46 -1.23
CA ARG A 546 12.08 -18.43 -2.55
C ARG A 546 11.43 -17.38 -3.48
N ALA A 547 10.10 -17.26 -3.41
CA ALA A 547 9.36 -16.30 -4.22
C ALA A 547 9.74 -14.85 -3.87
N GLU A 548 10.03 -14.55 -2.60
CA GLU A 548 10.44 -13.21 -2.19
C GLU A 548 11.84 -12.84 -2.67
N ILE A 549 12.75 -13.82 -2.77
CA ILE A 549 14.08 -13.59 -3.35
C ILE A 549 13.96 -13.25 -4.84
N SER A 550 13.14 -13.99 -5.58
CA SER A 550 12.85 -13.67 -6.99
C SER A 550 12.17 -12.30 -7.13
N ASP A 551 11.28 -11.95 -6.21
CA ASP A 551 10.60 -10.65 -6.20
C ASP A 551 11.58 -9.47 -6.00
N VAL A 552 12.56 -9.62 -5.11
CA VAL A 552 13.63 -8.62 -4.93
C VAL A 552 14.44 -8.46 -6.22
N PHE A 553 14.75 -9.54 -6.92
CA PHE A 553 15.48 -9.48 -8.19
C PHE A 553 14.72 -8.70 -9.26
N LEU A 554 13.41 -8.92 -9.39
CA LEU A 554 12.56 -8.12 -10.28
C LEU A 554 12.50 -6.64 -9.83
N GLY A 555 12.42 -6.40 -8.52
CA GLY A 555 12.42 -5.08 -7.90
C GLY A 555 13.69 -4.25 -8.18
N LYS A 556 14.82 -4.87 -8.57
CA LYS A 556 16.05 -4.16 -8.97
C LYS A 556 15.86 -3.22 -10.16
N GLN A 557 14.80 -3.40 -10.95
CA GLN A 557 14.45 -2.49 -12.05
C GLN A 557 13.97 -1.12 -11.56
N ALA A 558 13.48 -1.05 -10.31
CA ALA A 558 13.05 0.18 -9.67
C ALA A 558 14.21 0.90 -8.97
N GLN A 559 14.02 2.19 -8.70
CA GLN A 559 15.04 3.04 -8.06
C GLN A 559 14.93 3.00 -6.52
N CYS A 560 13.82 2.48 -6.00
CA CYS A 560 13.60 2.24 -4.58
C CYS A 560 12.77 0.96 -4.37
N ILE A 561 13.06 0.20 -3.31
CA ILE A 561 12.26 -0.94 -2.85
C ILE A 561 11.72 -0.62 -1.45
N MET A 562 10.43 -0.86 -1.22
CA MET A 562 9.78 -0.62 0.07
C MET A 562 9.55 -1.92 0.84
N LEU A 563 10.00 -1.94 2.10
CA LEU A 563 9.70 -2.96 3.10
C LEU A 563 8.59 -2.49 4.05
N ASN A 564 7.69 -3.42 4.37
CA ASN A 564 6.69 -3.25 5.41
C ASN A 564 7.28 -3.54 6.80
N LYS A 565 6.58 -3.11 7.85
CA LYS A 565 6.97 -3.37 9.24
C LYS A 565 6.86 -4.85 9.63
N GLY A 566 7.71 -5.30 10.55
CA GLY A 566 7.70 -6.66 11.07
C GLY A 566 8.74 -6.85 12.18
N ARG A 567 8.63 -7.96 12.94
CA ARG A 567 9.52 -8.27 14.07
C ARG A 567 10.99 -8.41 13.67
N HIS A 568 11.25 -8.85 12.44
CA HIS A 568 12.57 -9.10 11.88
C HIS A 568 12.91 -8.09 10.78
N ILE A 569 12.43 -6.85 10.92
CA ILE A 569 12.60 -5.82 9.89
C ILE A 569 14.06 -5.42 9.71
N ALA A 570 14.85 -5.38 10.79
CA ALA A 570 16.28 -5.08 10.70
C ALA A 570 17.01 -6.12 9.84
N GLU A 571 16.75 -7.41 10.07
CA GLU A 571 17.34 -8.48 9.26
C GLU A 571 16.83 -8.46 7.81
N ALA A 572 15.57 -8.08 7.58
CA ALA A 572 15.02 -7.91 6.24
C ALA A 572 15.72 -6.76 5.48
N VAL A 573 15.98 -5.62 6.14
CA VAL A 573 16.75 -4.51 5.57
C VAL A 573 18.17 -4.96 5.23
N ARG A 574 18.85 -5.66 6.16
CA ARG A 574 20.20 -6.18 5.94
C ARG A 574 20.25 -7.14 4.76
N LEU A 575 19.32 -8.10 4.68
CA LEU A 575 19.23 -9.04 3.56
C LEU A 575 18.98 -8.30 2.25
N LEU A 576 18.04 -7.33 2.24
CA LEU A 576 17.75 -6.55 1.05
C LEU A 576 18.97 -5.73 0.60
N ALA A 577 19.72 -5.13 1.53
CA ALA A 577 20.94 -4.39 1.22
C ALA A 577 21.95 -5.28 0.50
N VAL A 578 22.21 -6.48 1.03
CA VAL A 578 23.11 -7.48 0.40
C VAL A 578 22.61 -7.87 -0.99
N LEU A 579 21.31 -8.16 -1.14
CA LEU A 579 20.74 -8.54 -2.43
C LEU A 579 20.81 -7.40 -3.46
N LEU A 580 20.86 -6.14 -3.01
CA LEU A 580 20.92 -4.94 -3.86
C LEU A 580 22.33 -4.43 -4.15
N GLU A 581 23.37 -4.99 -3.51
CA GLU A 581 24.75 -4.62 -3.79
C GLU A 581 25.05 -4.71 -5.30
N LYS A 582 25.83 -3.76 -5.79
CA LYS A 582 26.35 -3.81 -7.16
C LYS A 582 27.15 -5.09 -7.27
N GLU A 583 26.72 -5.99 -8.14
CA GLU A 583 27.63 -6.99 -8.68
C GLU A 583 28.78 -6.21 -9.31
N GLU A 584 30.00 -6.37 -8.78
CA GLU A 584 31.19 -5.96 -9.50
C GLU A 584 31.08 -6.62 -10.88
N ARG A 585 30.93 -5.82 -11.94
CA ARG A 585 31.15 -6.31 -13.30
C ARG A 585 32.61 -6.71 -13.36
N GLN A 586 32.91 -7.95 -12.99
CA GLN A 586 34.09 -8.64 -13.48
C GLN A 586 33.85 -8.81 -14.97
N SER A 587 34.43 -7.89 -15.73
CA SER A 587 34.51 -7.95 -17.18
C SER A 587 34.90 -9.38 -17.60
N GLY A 588 33.97 -10.11 -18.22
CA GLY A 588 34.29 -11.30 -19.02
C GLY A 588 34.00 -12.70 -18.47
N SER A 589 33.45 -12.89 -17.25
CA SER A 589 33.17 -14.24 -16.73
C SER A 589 31.73 -14.37 -16.22
N LEU A 590 30.97 -15.36 -16.71
CA LEU A 590 29.81 -15.88 -15.99
C LEU A 590 30.35 -16.56 -14.72
N ALA A 591 30.41 -15.82 -13.61
CA ALA A 591 30.73 -16.40 -12.31
C ALA A 591 29.44 -16.89 -11.64
N MET A 592 29.42 -18.14 -11.17
CA MET A 592 28.39 -18.59 -10.24
C MET A 592 28.43 -17.74 -8.95
N PRO A 593 27.30 -17.61 -8.21
CA PRO A 593 27.31 -16.99 -6.91
C PRO A 593 28.36 -17.64 -6.03
N LYS A 594 29.08 -16.86 -5.21
CA LYS A 594 30.00 -17.40 -4.21
C LYS A 594 29.21 -18.25 -3.22
N ILE A 595 29.24 -19.57 -3.38
CA ILE A 595 28.79 -20.54 -2.40
C ILE A 595 30.09 -21.05 -1.78
N ASP A 596 30.48 -20.49 -0.64
CA ASP A 596 31.67 -20.84 0.15
C ASP A 596 32.95 -21.17 -0.67
N GLY A 597 33.77 -20.14 -0.89
CA GLY A 597 35.22 -20.30 -1.12
C GLY A 597 35.72 -20.61 -2.53
N GLU A 598 34.95 -21.24 -3.41
CA GLU A 598 35.46 -21.67 -4.71
C GLU A 598 34.88 -20.86 -5.88
N ARG A 599 35.78 -20.26 -6.69
CA ARG A 599 35.44 -19.74 -8.01
C ARG A 599 35.36 -20.92 -8.97
N THR A 600 34.17 -21.45 -9.22
CA THR A 600 33.98 -22.33 -10.38
C THR A 600 33.94 -21.47 -11.64
N ASN A 601 35.08 -21.32 -12.32
CA ASN A 601 35.13 -20.66 -13.62
C ASN A 601 34.61 -21.64 -14.68
N LEU A 602 33.46 -21.34 -15.30
CA LEU A 602 32.80 -22.22 -16.28
C LEU A 602 33.68 -22.55 -17.50
N PHE A 603 34.71 -21.74 -17.78
CA PHE A 603 35.65 -22.00 -18.87
C PHE A 603 36.69 -23.08 -18.58
N HIS A 604 36.90 -23.49 -17.32
CA HIS A 604 37.81 -24.60 -17.00
C HIS A 604 37.21 -25.99 -17.28
N LEU A 605 35.92 -26.09 -17.63
CA LEU A 605 35.30 -27.37 -18.01
C LEU A 605 35.79 -27.90 -19.37
N TRP A 606 36.51 -27.10 -20.16
CA TRP A 606 36.96 -27.46 -21.52
C TRP A 606 38.49 -27.56 -21.67
N GLU A 607 39.26 -27.36 -20.60
CA GLU A 607 40.74 -27.44 -20.65
C GLU A 607 41.30 -28.82 -20.24
N ASP A 608 40.45 -29.79 -19.89
CA ASP A 608 40.84 -31.17 -19.51
C ASP A 608 40.23 -32.24 -20.45
N GLU A 609 40.35 -32.04 -21.77
CA GLU A 609 40.29 -33.15 -22.75
C GLU A 609 41.55 -33.07 -23.63
N GLY A 610 42.66 -33.55 -23.08
CA GLY A 610 43.88 -33.91 -23.80
C GLY A 610 43.85 -35.36 -24.27
#